data_AF-A0A498LIK3-F1
#
_entry.id   AF-A0A498LIK3-F1
#
_cell.length_a   1.000
_cell.length_b   1.000
_cell.length_c   1.000
_cell.angle_alpha   90.00
_cell.angle_beta   90.00
_cell.angle_gamma   90.00
#
_symmetry.space_group_name_H-M   'P 1'
#
loop_
_entity.id
_entity.type
_entity.pdbx_description
1 polymer ?
#
loop_
_entity_poly.entity_id
_entity_poly.type
_entity_poly.pdbx_seq_one_letter_code
_entity_poly.pdbx_strand_id
1 'polypeptide(L)'
;MNMSFYGNMNIPGTHGMDKHEQEEMNIYANADASDDVRKEMDNSDTKRHQTPQHTEKWKCYQSNLYYFSSEKKSWTESRRYCTERGADLIIINNREEQEFVKKQAGDNNRVWIGLTDIDVEGTWKWVDGSPPTSGFWMSAEPNGKRTENCALTVVGEWADYPCTEKFNWMCEKSKINFCQMKESTSAIIGPGEQYLEISEVIYESVSKTELQDKDRETVEMMLDICDSVTDHHFRTETNKKLLQQTGSDTVKTRSSSAAVVCLVLLCVLLLTAVIVLCVHIHTNNTEDRDELLIKITNLTEERDLLLNTIKDFQTEKDQLVIQNQKLANEKKELQSKNDDLMKQRQQQRNDHLQNSLHKMSNDELHHSYINIQH
;
A
#
# COMPACT_ATOMS: atom_id res chain seq x y z
N MET A 1 -50.12 25.51 -9.76
CA MET A 1 -50.90 26.72 -10.09
C MET A 1 -51.05 27.53 -8.81
N ASN A 2 -50.31 28.64 -8.70
CA ASN A 2 -50.68 29.76 -7.84
C ASN A 2 -49.96 30.99 -8.40
N MET A 3 -50.76 31.92 -8.92
CA MET A 3 -50.35 33.20 -9.49
C MET A 3 -50.12 34.20 -8.36
N SER A 4 -49.00 34.91 -8.42
CA SER A 4 -48.69 36.09 -7.62
C SER A 4 -49.48 37.31 -8.11
N PHE A 5 -50.10 38.01 -7.17
CA PHE A 5 -50.61 39.38 -7.36
C PHE A 5 -49.60 40.34 -6.72
N TYR A 6 -48.96 41.20 -7.51
CA TYR A 6 -48.29 42.40 -7.00
C TYR A 6 -49.03 43.61 -7.55
N GLY A 7 -49.68 44.36 -6.65
CA GLY A 7 -50.20 45.68 -6.92
C GLY A 7 -49.12 46.73 -6.72
N ASN A 8 -48.85 47.52 -7.77
CA ASN A 8 -48.01 48.71 -7.71
C ASN A 8 -48.71 49.81 -6.91
N MET A 9 -48.07 50.32 -5.85
CA MET A 9 -48.41 51.61 -5.25
C MET A 9 -47.41 52.67 -5.76
N ASN A 10 -47.93 53.62 -6.53
CA ASN A 10 -47.21 54.85 -6.92
C ASN A 10 -47.24 55.85 -5.76
N ILE A 11 -46.08 56.39 -5.39
CA ILE A 11 -45.97 57.61 -4.57
C ILE A 11 -45.57 58.77 -5.50
N PRO A 12 -46.26 59.92 -5.47
CA PRO A 12 -45.98 61.04 -6.36
C PRO A 12 -44.94 62.01 -5.77
N GLY A 13 -43.95 62.40 -6.60
CA GLY A 13 -43.20 63.64 -6.43
C GLY A 13 -41.67 63.51 -6.35
N THR A 14 -41.01 63.34 -7.50
CA THR A 14 -39.61 63.79 -7.69
C THR A 14 -39.43 64.26 -9.14
N HIS A 15 -39.56 65.56 -9.37
CA HIS A 15 -39.07 66.18 -10.60
C HIS A 15 -37.71 66.82 -10.26
N GLY A 16 -36.61 66.15 -10.64
CA GLY A 16 -35.27 66.73 -10.65
C GLY A 16 -34.19 66.02 -9.82
N MET A 17 -33.91 64.74 -10.06
CA MET A 17 -32.66 64.07 -9.62
C MET A 17 -31.99 63.34 -10.79
N ASP A 18 -30.67 63.37 -10.83
CA ASP A 18 -29.81 62.82 -11.88
C ASP A 18 -29.78 61.28 -11.83
N LYS A 19 -29.49 60.63 -12.97
CA LYS A 19 -29.49 59.17 -13.13
C LYS A 19 -28.51 58.43 -12.21
N HIS A 20 -27.57 59.14 -11.59
CA HIS A 20 -26.60 58.58 -10.66
C HIS A 20 -27.12 58.47 -9.21
N GLU A 21 -28.22 59.15 -8.86
CA GLU A 21 -28.84 59.12 -7.53
C GLU A 21 -30.03 58.13 -7.43
N GLN A 22 -30.51 57.61 -8.56
CA GLN A 22 -31.50 56.52 -8.60
C GLN A 22 -30.88 55.12 -8.43
N GLU A 23 -29.57 54.98 -8.64
CA GLU A 23 -28.87 53.71 -8.49
C GLU A 23 -28.39 53.45 -7.05
N GLU A 24 -28.10 54.49 -6.26
CA GLU A 24 -27.62 54.31 -4.87
C GLU A 24 -28.75 54.02 -3.86
N MET A 25 -30.00 54.41 -4.14
CA MET A 25 -31.15 54.09 -3.28
C MET A 25 -31.76 52.70 -3.50
N ASN A 26 -31.38 51.99 -4.57
CA ASN A 26 -31.81 50.61 -4.81
C ASN A 26 -30.90 49.54 -4.16
N ILE A 27 -29.79 49.95 -3.56
CA ILE A 27 -28.87 49.04 -2.86
C ILE A 27 -29.24 48.89 -1.38
N TYR A 28 -29.96 49.86 -0.78
CA TYR A 28 -30.33 49.84 0.64
C TYR A 28 -31.77 49.38 0.95
N ALA A 29 -32.56 48.98 -0.04
CA ALA A 29 -33.95 48.52 0.16
C ALA A 29 -34.15 46.98 0.06
N ASN A 30 -33.08 46.20 -0.15
CA ASN A 30 -33.13 44.72 -0.16
C ASN A 30 -32.38 44.10 1.04
N ALA A 31 -32.35 44.81 2.17
CA ALA A 31 -31.89 44.28 3.44
C ALA A 31 -33.03 43.52 4.14
N ASP A 32 -33.47 42.41 3.55
CA ASP A 32 -34.31 41.40 4.23
C ASP A 32 -34.14 39.99 3.60
N ALA A 33 -32.95 39.70 3.05
CA ALA A 33 -32.56 38.38 2.56
C ALA A 33 -31.85 37.52 3.63
N SER A 34 -32.05 37.81 4.92
CA SER A 34 -31.37 37.14 6.03
C SER A 34 -31.99 35.78 6.42
N ASP A 35 -33.19 35.46 5.93
CA ASP A 35 -33.87 34.18 6.21
C ASP A 35 -33.69 33.11 5.11
N ASP A 36 -33.27 33.49 3.89
CA ASP A 36 -32.99 32.54 2.80
C ASP A 36 -31.53 32.03 2.82
N VAL A 37 -30.57 32.84 3.27
CA VAL A 37 -29.17 32.42 3.41
C VAL A 37 -29.00 31.36 4.52
N ARG A 38 -29.86 31.37 5.54
CA ARG A 38 -29.83 30.35 6.61
C ARG A 38 -30.30 28.98 6.11
N LYS A 39 -31.23 28.93 5.15
CA LYS A 39 -31.72 27.68 4.56
C LYS A 39 -30.80 27.10 3.48
N GLU A 40 -29.98 27.94 2.84
CA GLU A 40 -28.92 27.49 1.92
C GLU A 40 -27.67 26.98 2.67
N MET A 41 -27.33 27.55 3.84
CA MET A 41 -26.21 27.07 4.67
C MET A 41 -26.50 25.73 5.37
N ASP A 42 -27.74 25.47 5.83
CA ASP A 42 -28.12 24.18 6.42
C ASP A 42 -28.19 23.02 5.40
N ASN A 43 -28.30 23.33 4.10
CA ASN A 43 -28.34 22.32 3.03
C ASN A 43 -26.97 22.10 2.34
N SER A 44 -25.96 22.93 2.63
CA SER A 44 -24.59 22.78 2.12
C SER A 44 -23.68 21.99 3.07
N ASP A 45 -23.94 22.04 4.38
CA ASP A 45 -23.22 21.26 5.40
C ASP A 45 -23.70 19.80 5.50
N THR A 46 -24.86 19.47 4.90
CA THR A 46 -25.37 18.08 4.85
C THR A 46 -24.99 17.33 3.55
N LYS A 47 -24.23 17.97 2.64
CA LYS A 47 -23.77 17.36 1.37
C LYS A 47 -22.25 17.21 1.24
N ARG A 48 -21.48 17.47 2.29
CA ARG A 48 -20.05 17.13 2.36
C ARG A 48 -19.85 16.03 3.41
N HIS A 49 -19.56 14.82 2.93
CA HIS A 49 -19.37 13.56 3.70
C HIS A 49 -20.63 12.77 4.06
N GLN A 50 -21.45 12.46 3.05
CA GLN A 50 -22.00 11.10 2.99
C GLN A 50 -21.24 10.35 1.89
N THR A 51 -20.00 9.97 2.22
CA THR A 51 -19.47 8.71 1.67
C THR A 51 -20.49 7.65 2.06
N PRO A 52 -21.06 6.87 1.12
CA PRO A 52 -21.71 5.64 1.52
C PRO A 52 -20.67 4.89 2.33
N GLN A 53 -20.92 4.64 3.62
CA GLN A 53 -20.20 3.61 4.36
C GLN A 53 -20.65 2.25 3.80
N HIS A 54 -20.39 2.03 2.51
CA HIS A 54 -20.06 0.71 2.06
C HIS A 54 -18.71 0.46 2.71
N THR A 55 -18.69 -0.33 3.78
CA THR A 55 -17.45 -0.75 4.42
C THR A 55 -16.59 -1.38 3.34
N GLU A 56 -15.62 -0.63 2.83
CA GLU A 56 -14.74 -1.09 1.75
C GLU A 56 -13.97 -2.27 2.32
N LYS A 57 -14.37 -3.48 1.91
CA LYS A 57 -13.87 -4.71 2.52
C LYS A 57 -12.52 -5.06 1.89
N TRP A 58 -11.49 -4.36 2.33
CA TRP A 58 -10.11 -4.73 2.06
C TRP A 58 -9.79 -6.08 2.71
N LYS A 59 -9.10 -6.94 1.95
CA LYS A 59 -8.79 -8.32 2.33
C LYS A 59 -7.28 -8.50 2.38
N CYS A 60 -6.79 -9.04 3.48
CA CYS A 60 -5.40 -9.44 3.59
C CYS A 60 -5.17 -10.77 2.86
N TYR A 61 -4.07 -10.83 2.12
CA TYR A 61 -3.53 -12.07 1.56
C TYR A 61 -2.02 -11.91 1.51
N GLN A 62 -1.29 -12.83 2.17
CA GLN A 62 0.15 -12.67 2.40
C GLN A 62 0.47 -11.31 3.07
N SER A 63 1.44 -10.55 2.57
CA SER A 63 1.89 -9.27 3.14
C SER A 63 1.20 -8.04 2.51
N ASN A 64 0.15 -8.25 1.72
CA ASN A 64 -0.52 -7.20 0.96
C ASN A 64 -2.02 -7.12 1.29
N LEU A 65 -2.56 -5.92 1.11
CA LEU A 65 -3.97 -5.63 1.30
C LEU A 65 -4.64 -5.38 -0.04
N TYR A 66 -5.69 -6.13 -0.34
CA TYR A 66 -6.37 -6.09 -1.63
C TYR A 66 -7.80 -5.60 -1.50
N TYR A 67 -8.28 -4.85 -2.48
CA TYR A 67 -9.69 -4.47 -2.58
C TYR A 67 -10.24 -4.94 -3.90
N PHE A 68 -11.30 -5.74 -3.86
CA PHE A 68 -12.04 -6.16 -5.05
C PHE A 68 -13.32 -5.33 -5.17
N SER A 69 -13.52 -4.70 -6.33
CA SER A 69 -14.65 -3.80 -6.52
C SER A 69 -15.98 -4.54 -6.69
N SER A 70 -17.05 -3.96 -6.15
CA SER A 70 -18.43 -4.35 -6.50
C SER A 70 -18.93 -3.63 -7.76
N GLU A 71 -18.37 -2.46 -8.07
CA GLU A 71 -18.71 -1.65 -9.23
C GLU A 71 -17.82 -1.96 -10.44
N LYS A 72 -18.24 -1.47 -11.61
CA LYS A 72 -17.46 -1.51 -12.85
C LYS A 72 -17.04 -0.10 -13.29
N LYS A 73 -15.78 0.08 -13.66
CA LYS A 73 -15.19 1.36 -14.10
C LYS A 73 -14.20 1.16 -15.25
N SER A 74 -13.88 2.24 -15.96
CA SER A 74 -12.78 2.23 -16.92
C SER A 74 -11.44 1.99 -16.22
N TRP A 75 -10.43 1.51 -16.95
CA TRP A 75 -9.12 1.23 -16.36
C TRP A 75 -8.54 2.46 -15.65
N THR A 76 -8.69 3.64 -16.26
CA THR A 76 -8.22 4.92 -15.70
C THR A 76 -8.97 5.31 -14.43
N GLU A 77 -10.31 5.16 -14.42
CA GLU A 77 -11.12 5.44 -13.23
C GLU A 77 -10.86 4.45 -12.09
N SER A 78 -10.64 3.18 -12.43
CA SER A 78 -10.26 2.12 -11.49
C SER A 78 -8.90 2.41 -10.86
N ARG A 79 -7.90 2.79 -11.67
CA ARG A 79 -6.59 3.20 -11.16
C ARG A 79 -6.70 4.39 -10.22
N ARG A 80 -7.43 5.43 -10.64
CA ARG A 80 -7.67 6.62 -9.82
C ARG A 80 -8.31 6.26 -8.47
N TYR A 81 -9.29 5.35 -8.47
CA TYR A 81 -9.92 4.87 -7.24
C TYR A 81 -8.90 4.26 -6.26
N CYS A 82 -7.99 3.42 -6.76
CA CYS A 82 -6.95 2.79 -5.95
C CYS A 82 -5.95 3.84 -5.42
N THR A 83 -5.46 4.73 -6.28
CA THR A 83 -4.47 5.76 -5.92
C THR A 83 -5.01 6.76 -4.89
N GLU A 84 -6.29 7.13 -4.98
CA GLU A 84 -6.94 7.99 -3.97
C GLU A 84 -7.01 7.33 -2.58
N ARG A 85 -6.78 6.02 -2.47
CA ARG A 85 -6.76 5.24 -1.21
C ARG A 85 -5.34 4.82 -0.80
N GLY A 86 -4.32 5.38 -1.45
CA GLY A 86 -2.92 5.03 -1.23
C GLY A 86 -2.63 3.57 -1.55
N ALA A 87 -3.21 3.08 -2.65
CA ALA A 87 -3.01 1.77 -3.28
C ALA A 87 -2.76 2.01 -4.79
N ASP A 88 -2.55 0.98 -5.60
CA ASP A 88 -2.66 1.08 -7.06
C ASP A 88 -3.44 -0.15 -7.58
N LEU A 89 -3.71 -0.23 -8.88
CA LEU A 89 -4.19 -1.48 -9.47
C LEU A 89 -3.17 -2.60 -9.21
N ILE A 90 -3.67 -3.81 -8.96
CA ILE A 90 -2.81 -4.95 -8.60
C ILE A 90 -1.70 -5.21 -9.63
N ILE A 91 -0.50 -5.45 -9.11
CA ILE A 91 0.65 -5.95 -9.86
C ILE A 91 0.75 -7.43 -9.56
N ILE A 92 0.72 -8.29 -10.59
CA ILE A 92 0.72 -9.73 -10.38
C ILE A 92 2.16 -10.25 -10.50
N ASN A 93 2.76 -10.56 -9.37
CA ASN A 93 4.19 -10.90 -9.24
C ASN A 93 4.48 -12.40 -9.44
N ASN A 94 3.50 -13.26 -9.18
CA ASN A 94 3.68 -14.71 -9.21
C ASN A 94 2.36 -15.45 -9.47
N ARG A 95 2.44 -16.78 -9.58
CA ARG A 95 1.28 -17.64 -9.86
C ARG A 95 0.27 -17.61 -8.71
N GLU A 96 0.73 -17.52 -7.47
CA GLU A 96 -0.12 -17.52 -6.27
C GLU A 96 -1.04 -16.29 -6.27
N GLU A 97 -0.50 -15.13 -6.64
CA GLU A 97 -1.25 -13.90 -6.78
C GLU A 97 -2.25 -13.95 -7.95
N GLN A 98 -1.86 -14.55 -9.10
CA GLN A 98 -2.78 -14.79 -10.22
C GLN A 98 -3.98 -15.66 -9.81
N GLU A 99 -3.73 -16.75 -9.08
CA GLU A 99 -4.79 -17.63 -8.59
C GLU A 99 -5.65 -16.94 -7.51
N PHE A 100 -5.05 -16.07 -6.69
CA PHE A 100 -5.78 -15.24 -5.75
C PHE A 100 -6.77 -14.30 -6.47
N VAL A 101 -6.32 -13.61 -7.53
CA VAL A 101 -7.17 -12.76 -8.38
C VAL A 101 -8.33 -13.56 -8.94
N LYS A 102 -8.04 -14.72 -9.57
CA LYS A 102 -9.03 -15.62 -10.15
C LYS A 102 -10.09 -16.03 -9.12
N LYS A 103 -9.66 -16.38 -7.91
CA LYS A 103 -10.56 -16.76 -6.81
C LYS A 103 -11.42 -15.60 -6.33
N GLN A 104 -10.89 -14.37 -6.26
CA GLN A 104 -11.69 -13.20 -5.87
C GLN A 104 -12.66 -12.77 -6.96
N ALA A 105 -12.28 -12.90 -8.23
CA ALA A 105 -13.13 -12.56 -9.37
C ALA A 105 -14.43 -13.37 -9.37
N GLY A 106 -14.36 -14.66 -9.01
CA GLY A 106 -15.53 -15.56 -9.01
C GLY A 106 -16.26 -15.51 -10.35
N ASP A 107 -17.58 -15.31 -10.31
CA ASP A 107 -18.43 -15.24 -11.52
C ASP A 107 -18.22 -13.96 -12.35
N ASN A 108 -17.60 -12.91 -11.79
CA ASN A 108 -17.42 -11.64 -12.50
C ASN A 108 -16.48 -11.78 -13.70
N ASN A 109 -15.62 -12.83 -13.71
CA ASN A 109 -14.79 -13.32 -14.82
C ASN A 109 -13.89 -12.32 -15.56
N ARG A 110 -13.99 -11.01 -15.31
CA ARG A 110 -13.29 -9.92 -15.97
C ARG A 110 -12.91 -8.84 -14.96
N VAL A 111 -11.62 -8.69 -14.69
CA VAL A 111 -11.12 -7.78 -13.64
C VAL A 111 -9.90 -7.03 -14.12
N TRP A 112 -9.96 -5.69 -14.13
CA TRP A 112 -8.82 -4.84 -14.44
C TRP A 112 -7.65 -5.10 -13.49
N ILE A 113 -6.45 -5.19 -14.08
CA ILE A 113 -5.16 -5.31 -13.39
C ILE A 113 -4.26 -4.14 -13.77
N GLY A 114 -3.17 -3.93 -13.04
CA GLY A 114 -2.29 -2.78 -13.21
C GLY A 114 -1.33 -2.86 -14.39
N LEU A 115 -1.72 -3.45 -15.52
CA LEU A 115 -0.84 -3.68 -16.67
C LEU A 115 -1.36 -2.94 -17.92
N THR A 116 -0.48 -2.19 -18.59
CA THR A 116 -0.82 -1.37 -19.77
C THR A 116 0.38 -1.19 -20.70
N ASP A 117 0.14 -1.00 -21.99
CA ASP A 117 1.13 -0.60 -23.00
C ASP A 117 0.76 0.74 -23.68
N ILE A 118 -0.14 1.53 -23.07
CA ILE A 118 -0.68 2.79 -23.62
C ILE A 118 0.38 3.79 -24.09
N ASP A 119 1.57 3.77 -23.49
CA ASP A 119 2.66 4.67 -23.83
C ASP A 119 3.43 4.22 -25.07
N VAL A 120 3.65 2.91 -25.22
CA VAL A 120 4.39 2.30 -26.32
C VAL A 120 3.78 0.95 -26.64
N GLU A 121 3.01 0.91 -27.73
CA GLU A 121 2.42 -0.29 -28.33
C GLU A 121 3.33 -1.52 -28.25
N GLY A 122 2.83 -2.61 -27.66
CA GLY A 122 3.55 -3.88 -27.51
C GLY A 122 4.60 -3.89 -26.39
N THR A 123 4.83 -2.77 -25.70
CA THR A 123 5.71 -2.67 -24.53
C THR A 123 4.87 -2.52 -23.26
N TRP A 124 4.45 -3.67 -22.72
CA TRP A 124 3.66 -3.74 -21.51
C TRP A 124 4.47 -3.39 -20.27
N LYS A 125 3.86 -2.61 -19.38
CA LYS A 125 4.41 -2.25 -18.07
C LYS A 125 3.35 -2.24 -16.99
N TRP A 126 3.79 -2.53 -15.78
CA TRP A 126 2.97 -2.38 -14.59
C TRP A 126 2.79 -0.90 -14.24
N VAL A 127 1.80 -0.62 -13.38
CA VAL A 127 1.48 0.72 -12.90
C VAL A 127 2.62 1.40 -12.13
N ASP A 128 3.56 0.61 -11.59
CA ASP A 128 4.81 1.09 -10.97
C ASP A 128 5.95 1.34 -11.97
N GLY A 129 5.73 1.03 -13.26
CA GLY A 129 6.68 1.20 -14.34
C GLY A 129 7.58 -0.02 -14.60
N SER A 130 7.50 -1.07 -13.78
CA SER A 130 8.30 -2.29 -13.99
C SER A 130 7.79 -3.10 -15.20
N PRO A 131 8.68 -3.82 -15.91
CA PRO A 131 8.25 -4.74 -16.97
C PRO A 131 7.64 -6.00 -16.35
N PRO A 132 6.68 -6.67 -17.02
CA PRO A 132 6.16 -7.95 -16.56
C PRO A 132 7.25 -9.03 -16.64
N THR A 133 7.51 -9.71 -15.52
CA THR A 133 8.53 -10.78 -15.40
C THR A 133 8.06 -12.10 -16.01
N SER A 134 6.77 -12.41 -15.92
CA SER A 134 6.11 -13.55 -16.58
C SER A 134 4.66 -13.20 -16.88
N GLY A 135 4.21 -13.41 -18.13
CA GLY A 135 2.84 -13.15 -18.54
C GLY A 135 1.91 -14.33 -18.31
N PHE A 136 0.68 -14.09 -17.85
CA PHE A 136 -0.40 -15.09 -17.85
C PHE A 136 -1.38 -14.89 -19.00
N TRP A 137 -0.90 -14.37 -20.13
CA TRP A 137 -1.69 -14.13 -21.34
C TRP A 137 -2.44 -15.38 -21.79
N MET A 138 -3.72 -15.19 -22.13
CA MET A 138 -4.53 -16.19 -22.80
C MET A 138 -3.92 -16.50 -24.16
N SER A 139 -4.19 -17.70 -24.67
CA SER A 139 -3.74 -18.09 -26.01
C SER A 139 -4.15 -17.06 -27.06
N ALA A 140 -3.18 -16.62 -27.86
CA ALA A 140 -3.29 -15.56 -28.87
C ALA A 140 -3.43 -14.12 -28.36
N GLU A 141 -3.28 -13.86 -27.06
CA GLU A 141 -3.19 -12.51 -26.48
C GLU A 141 -1.74 -12.07 -26.23
N PRO A 142 -1.47 -10.76 -26.15
CA PRO A 142 -2.36 -9.64 -26.49
C PRO A 142 -2.54 -9.46 -28.01
N ASN A 143 -3.77 -9.14 -28.47
CA ASN A 143 -4.11 -9.13 -29.91
C ASN A 143 -4.69 -7.81 -30.45
N GLY A 144 -5.14 -6.92 -29.57
CA GLY A 144 -5.92 -5.74 -29.94
C GLY A 144 -5.10 -4.56 -30.44
N LYS A 145 -3.77 -4.70 -30.43
CA LYS A 145 -2.82 -3.68 -30.91
C LYS A 145 -3.10 -2.31 -30.27
N ARG A 146 -2.95 -1.23 -31.05
CA ARG A 146 -3.24 0.16 -30.63
C ARG A 146 -4.65 0.43 -30.11
N THR A 147 -5.60 -0.49 -30.27
CA THR A 147 -6.98 -0.29 -29.80
C THR A 147 -7.23 -0.83 -28.39
N GLU A 148 -6.39 -1.76 -27.91
CA GLU A 148 -6.57 -2.44 -26.63
C GLU A 148 -5.28 -2.33 -25.82
N ASN A 149 -5.18 -1.28 -25.00
CA ASN A 149 -3.91 -0.94 -24.33
C ASN A 149 -3.91 -1.22 -22.82
N CYS A 150 -4.95 -1.90 -22.30
CA CYS A 150 -5.14 -2.16 -20.89
C CYS A 150 -5.46 -3.63 -20.65
N ALA A 151 -4.77 -4.27 -19.71
CA ALA A 151 -4.99 -5.68 -19.44
C ALA A 151 -6.00 -5.90 -18.31
N LEU A 152 -6.79 -6.96 -18.45
CA LEU A 152 -7.58 -7.56 -17.38
C LEU A 152 -7.30 -9.05 -17.27
N THR A 153 -7.70 -9.65 -16.15
CA THR A 153 -7.85 -11.10 -16.07
C THR A 153 -9.23 -11.52 -16.62
N VAL A 154 -9.25 -12.50 -17.52
CA VAL A 154 -10.40 -13.18 -18.09
C VAL A 154 -10.31 -14.67 -17.71
N VAL A 155 -11.19 -15.13 -16.82
CA VAL A 155 -11.20 -16.54 -16.34
C VAL A 155 -9.83 -17.00 -15.76
N GLY A 156 -9.03 -16.06 -15.24
CA GLY A 156 -7.73 -16.37 -14.65
C GLY A 156 -6.55 -16.36 -15.63
N GLU A 157 -6.73 -15.86 -16.85
CA GLU A 157 -5.66 -15.57 -17.82
C GLU A 157 -5.76 -14.10 -18.26
N TRP A 158 -4.73 -13.50 -18.82
CA TRP A 158 -4.73 -12.08 -19.20
C TRP A 158 -5.20 -11.88 -20.64
N ALA A 159 -5.92 -10.79 -20.87
CA ALA A 159 -6.25 -10.29 -22.20
C ALA A 159 -6.18 -8.77 -22.20
N ASP A 160 -5.83 -8.18 -23.33
CA ASP A 160 -5.91 -6.74 -23.57
C ASP A 160 -7.32 -6.35 -23.99
N TYR A 161 -7.79 -5.20 -23.52
CA TYR A 161 -9.09 -4.61 -23.90
C TYR A 161 -8.97 -3.09 -24.03
N PRO A 162 -9.95 -2.42 -24.67
CA PRO A 162 -9.99 -0.97 -24.71
C PRO A 162 -10.12 -0.41 -23.29
N CYS A 163 -9.21 0.50 -22.92
CA CYS A 163 -9.13 1.06 -21.57
C CYS A 163 -10.42 1.77 -21.10
N THR A 164 -11.30 2.15 -22.03
CA THR A 164 -12.58 2.81 -21.79
C THR A 164 -13.70 1.86 -21.35
N GLU A 165 -13.53 0.55 -21.57
CA GLU A 165 -14.51 -0.45 -21.16
C GLU A 165 -14.64 -0.55 -19.65
N LYS A 166 -15.84 -0.94 -19.18
CA LYS A 166 -16.14 -0.94 -17.74
C LYS A 166 -16.14 -2.35 -17.18
N PHE A 167 -15.14 -2.67 -16.37
CA PHE A 167 -15.02 -3.93 -15.64
C PHE A 167 -14.81 -3.70 -14.15
N ASN A 168 -14.98 -4.76 -13.37
CA ASN A 168 -14.54 -4.77 -11.98
C ASN A 168 -13.01 -4.58 -11.95
N TRP A 169 -12.47 -4.14 -10.83
CA TRP A 169 -11.02 -3.95 -10.69
C TRP A 169 -10.55 -4.43 -9.33
N MET A 170 -9.25 -4.67 -9.23
CA MET A 170 -8.62 -5.00 -7.96
C MET A 170 -7.49 -4.03 -7.64
N CYS A 171 -7.55 -3.45 -6.44
CA CYS A 171 -6.46 -2.65 -5.91
C CYS A 171 -5.53 -3.51 -5.05
N GLU A 172 -4.26 -3.12 -4.99
CA GLU A 172 -3.24 -3.68 -4.12
C GLU A 172 -2.56 -2.56 -3.33
N LYS A 173 -2.31 -2.81 -2.05
CA LYS A 173 -1.54 -1.95 -1.16
C LYS A 173 -0.55 -2.78 -0.36
N SER A 174 0.74 -2.56 -0.60
CA SER A 174 1.79 -3.22 0.16
C SER A 174 1.76 -2.79 1.63
N LYS A 175 1.62 -3.76 2.54
CA LYS A 175 1.68 -3.51 3.98
C LYS A 175 2.42 -4.64 4.69
N ILE A 176 3.75 -4.51 4.66
CA ILE A 176 4.73 -5.47 5.19
C ILE A 176 4.36 -5.99 6.61
N ASN A 177 3.82 -5.14 7.50
CA ASN A 177 3.52 -5.53 8.90
C ASN A 177 2.02 -5.65 9.26
N PHE A 178 1.08 -5.29 8.39
CA PHE A 178 -0.34 -5.17 8.79
C PHE A 178 -1.13 -6.48 8.65
N CYS A 179 -0.84 -7.26 7.61
CA CYS A 179 -1.57 -8.51 7.37
C CYS A 179 -1.04 -9.67 8.22
N GLN A 180 0.26 -9.70 8.51
CA GLN A 180 0.87 -10.69 9.41
C GLN A 180 0.30 -10.58 10.84
N MET A 181 0.12 -9.37 11.38
CA MET A 181 -0.44 -9.17 12.72
C MET A 181 -1.90 -9.63 12.85
N LYS A 182 -2.71 -9.54 11.78
CA LYS A 182 -4.11 -10.02 11.78
C LYS A 182 -4.21 -11.55 11.80
N GLU A 183 -3.35 -12.25 11.08
CA GLU A 183 -3.34 -13.72 11.08
C GLU A 183 -2.88 -14.26 12.45
N SER A 184 -1.82 -13.69 13.03
CA SER A 184 -1.33 -14.06 14.36
C SER A 184 -2.33 -13.79 15.49
N THR A 185 -3.08 -12.68 15.44
CA THR A 185 -4.11 -12.37 16.45
C THR A 185 -5.37 -13.22 16.31
N SER A 186 -5.77 -13.57 15.07
CA SER A 186 -6.90 -14.49 14.81
C SER A 186 -6.61 -15.95 15.22
N ALA A 187 -5.34 -16.33 15.28
CA ALA A 187 -4.91 -17.64 15.78
C ALA A 187 -4.91 -17.74 17.32
N ILE A 188 -4.87 -16.60 18.02
CA ILE A 188 -4.80 -16.54 19.50
C ILE A 188 -6.19 -16.43 20.13
N ILE A 189 -7.16 -15.80 19.45
CA ILE A 189 -8.51 -15.56 19.99
C ILE A 189 -9.51 -16.42 19.20
N GLY A 190 -10.04 -17.47 19.84
CA GLY A 190 -11.06 -18.35 19.26
C GLY A 190 -12.36 -17.62 18.86
N PRO A 191 -13.27 -18.27 18.12
CA PRO A 191 -14.46 -17.63 17.58
C PRO A 191 -15.51 -17.41 18.67
N GLY A 192 -15.46 -16.25 19.31
CA GLY A 192 -16.52 -15.78 20.20
C GLY A 192 -16.01 -14.83 21.26
N GLU A 193 -15.94 -13.53 20.95
CA GLU A 193 -16.35 -12.43 21.82
C GLU A 193 -16.24 -11.10 21.05
N GLN A 194 -17.08 -10.14 21.42
CA GLN A 194 -17.43 -8.96 20.64
C GLN A 194 -16.27 -7.97 20.44
N TYR A 195 -16.20 -7.47 19.20
CA TYR A 195 -15.53 -6.23 18.79
C TYR A 195 -15.87 -5.07 19.74
N LEU A 196 -14.86 -4.42 20.33
CA LEU A 196 -14.65 -2.96 20.38
C LEU A 196 -13.41 -2.66 21.26
N GLU A 197 -12.62 -1.66 20.84
CA GLU A 197 -11.46 -1.05 21.54
C GLU A 197 -10.13 -1.83 21.65
N ILE A 198 -9.40 -2.03 20.53
CA ILE A 198 -7.92 -2.21 20.62
C ILE A 198 -7.14 -1.50 19.51
N SER A 199 -7.71 -0.49 18.83
CA SER A 199 -6.98 0.26 17.79
C SER A 199 -6.28 1.53 18.28
N GLU A 200 -6.40 1.91 19.56
CA GLU A 200 -5.81 3.16 20.07
C GLU A 200 -4.68 2.93 21.09
N VAL A 201 -4.66 1.79 21.78
CA VAL A 201 -3.62 1.47 22.79
C VAL A 201 -2.32 0.93 22.17
N ILE A 202 -2.39 0.29 20.98
CA ILE A 202 -1.20 -0.28 20.33
C ILE A 202 -0.34 0.81 19.67
N TYR A 203 -0.95 1.90 19.20
CA TYR A 203 -0.22 2.97 18.51
C TYR A 203 0.68 3.79 19.46
N GLU A 204 0.31 3.87 20.74
CA GLU A 204 1.15 4.51 21.76
C GLU A 204 2.19 3.57 22.39
N SER A 205 1.93 2.25 22.41
CA SER A 205 2.87 1.28 23.00
C SER A 205 4.00 0.85 22.06
N VAL A 206 3.84 0.99 20.74
CA VAL A 206 4.91 0.70 19.75
C VAL A 206 5.88 1.88 19.58
N SER A 207 5.52 3.08 20.05
CA SER A 207 6.34 4.30 19.96
C SER A 207 7.30 4.50 21.14
N LYS A 208 7.18 3.72 22.23
CA LYS A 208 7.92 3.94 23.48
C LYS A 208 8.80 2.79 23.98
N THR A 209 8.98 1.71 23.23
CA THR A 209 9.92 0.65 23.59
C THR A 209 11.29 0.89 22.93
N GLU A 210 12.14 1.64 23.63
CA GLU A 210 13.58 1.38 23.62
C GLU A 210 13.79 -0.07 24.08
N LEU A 211 14.12 -0.99 23.19
CA LEU A 211 14.47 -2.35 23.58
C LEU A 211 15.96 -2.45 23.89
N GLN A 212 16.26 -2.41 25.18
CA GLN A 212 17.49 -2.89 25.79
C GLN A 212 17.60 -4.42 25.65
N ASP A 213 18.65 -4.87 24.98
CA ASP A 213 19.57 -5.98 25.34
C ASP A 213 19.03 -7.26 26.04
N LYS A 214 17.82 -7.75 25.75
CA LYS A 214 17.29 -8.94 26.46
C LYS A 214 16.60 -10.05 25.66
N ASP A 215 16.76 -10.06 24.33
CA ASP A 215 16.30 -11.18 23.49
C ASP A 215 17.47 -11.99 22.90
N ARG A 216 18.62 -12.01 23.59
CA ARG A 216 19.82 -12.78 23.19
C ARG A 216 19.74 -14.27 23.58
N GLU A 217 18.88 -14.65 24.51
CA GLU A 217 18.75 -16.05 24.96
C GLU A 217 17.78 -16.89 24.11
N THR A 218 16.85 -16.28 23.37
CA THR A 218 15.91 -17.03 22.51
C THR A 218 16.53 -17.42 21.16
N VAL A 219 17.55 -16.70 20.71
CA VAL A 219 18.29 -17.00 19.47
C VAL A 219 19.35 -18.08 19.71
N GLU A 220 19.98 -18.14 20.88
CA GLU A 220 20.97 -19.20 21.19
C GLU A 220 20.32 -20.58 21.37
N MET A 221 19.05 -20.65 21.77
CA MET A 221 18.32 -21.92 21.86
C MET A 221 17.92 -22.51 20.49
N MET A 222 17.88 -21.69 19.43
CA MET A 222 17.58 -22.18 18.06
C MET A 222 18.81 -22.69 17.31
N LEU A 223 20.03 -22.47 17.82
CA LEU A 223 21.26 -22.99 17.20
C LEU A 223 21.71 -24.35 17.76
N ASP A 224 21.28 -24.74 18.97
CA ASP A 224 21.57 -26.08 19.54
C ASP A 224 20.70 -27.22 18.94
N ILE A 225 19.61 -26.88 18.24
CA ILE A 225 18.74 -27.87 17.59
C ILE A 225 19.26 -28.24 16.19
N CYS A 226 20.10 -27.40 15.57
CA CYS A 226 20.66 -27.70 14.24
C CYS A 226 21.85 -28.68 14.28
N ASP A 227 22.56 -28.80 15.40
CA ASP A 227 23.68 -29.74 15.55
C ASP A 227 23.26 -31.17 15.94
N SER A 228 21.98 -31.39 16.30
CA SER A 228 21.47 -32.72 16.71
C SER A 228 20.86 -33.55 15.57
N VAL A 229 20.79 -33.01 14.34
CA VAL A 229 20.21 -33.71 13.18
C VAL A 229 21.28 -34.35 12.27
N THR A 230 22.57 -34.12 12.51
CA THR A 230 23.66 -34.69 11.71
C THR A 230 24.09 -36.12 12.14
N ASP A 231 23.55 -36.69 13.22
CA ASP A 231 23.99 -38.02 13.73
C ASP A 231 23.11 -39.22 13.27
N HIS A 232 22.06 -38.99 12.49
CA HIS A 232 21.07 -40.07 12.22
C HIS A 232 21.32 -40.92 10.95
N HIS A 233 22.54 -40.93 10.40
CA HIS A 233 22.92 -41.86 9.33
C HIS A 233 24.16 -42.71 9.62
N PHE A 234 24.43 -43.00 10.91
CA PHE A 234 25.41 -44.00 11.32
C PHE A 234 24.85 -44.96 12.36
N ARG A 235 23.73 -45.64 12.08
CA ARG A 235 23.31 -46.77 12.93
C ARG A 235 22.37 -47.78 12.28
N THR A 236 22.76 -48.32 11.13
CA THR A 236 22.18 -49.57 10.62
C THR A 236 23.25 -50.43 9.96
N GLU A 237 24.04 -51.15 10.77
CA GLU A 237 24.55 -52.50 10.47
C GLU A 237 25.50 -53.01 11.58
N THR A 238 24.98 -53.20 12.79
CA THR A 238 25.59 -54.14 13.73
C THR A 238 24.51 -54.98 14.36
N ASN A 239 24.05 -55.99 13.62
CA ASN A 239 23.58 -57.27 14.17
C ASN A 239 23.41 -58.30 13.04
N LYS A 240 24.55 -58.85 12.55
CA LYS A 240 24.68 -60.22 12.04
C LYS A 240 26.14 -60.53 11.68
N LYS A 241 26.93 -61.05 12.64
CA LYS A 241 27.40 -62.44 12.57
C LYS A 241 28.26 -62.83 13.77
N LEU A 242 27.81 -63.93 14.34
CA LEU A 242 28.38 -64.80 15.35
C LEU A 242 29.61 -65.56 14.82
N LEU A 243 30.59 -65.72 15.71
CA LEU A 243 31.67 -66.72 15.80
C LEU A 243 32.78 -66.83 14.73
N GLN A 244 34.00 -66.83 15.27
CA GLN A 244 35.27 -67.23 14.70
C GLN A 244 35.46 -68.76 14.81
N GLN A 245 35.87 -69.39 13.70
CA GLN A 245 36.63 -70.64 13.48
C GLN A 245 36.64 -71.78 14.53
N THR A 246 36.35 -73.02 14.09
CA THR A 246 37.32 -74.14 13.88
C THR A 246 36.60 -75.47 13.59
N GLY A 247 37.12 -76.30 12.68
CA GLY A 247 36.69 -77.70 12.49
C GLY A 247 36.81 -78.26 11.07
N SER A 248 37.84 -79.08 10.86
CA SER A 248 38.11 -80.01 9.73
C SER A 248 36.90 -80.94 9.46
N ASP A 249 36.56 -81.38 8.24
CA ASP A 249 37.22 -82.49 7.54
C ASP A 249 36.82 -82.62 6.05
N THR A 250 37.84 -82.95 5.25
CA THR A 250 37.94 -83.74 4.00
C THR A 250 36.74 -83.88 3.04
N VAL A 251 36.95 -83.53 1.76
CA VAL A 251 36.86 -84.45 0.60
C VAL A 251 37.61 -83.84 -0.61
N LYS A 252 38.41 -84.68 -1.27
CA LYS A 252 39.14 -84.42 -2.52
C LYS A 252 38.24 -83.86 -3.62
N THR A 253 38.73 -82.89 -4.39
CA THR A 253 38.68 -82.94 -5.87
C THR A 253 39.61 -81.88 -6.48
N ARG A 254 40.55 -82.36 -7.30
CA ARG A 254 41.43 -81.55 -8.14
C ARG A 254 40.59 -80.89 -9.24
N SER A 255 40.41 -79.58 -9.18
CA SER A 255 40.10 -78.66 -10.29
C SER A 255 39.59 -77.36 -9.70
N SER A 256 40.36 -76.27 -9.77
CA SER A 256 39.88 -74.86 -9.80
C SER A 256 40.83 -73.79 -9.23
N SER A 257 42.16 -73.99 -9.25
CA SER A 257 43.08 -72.88 -8.95
C SER A 257 42.83 -71.66 -9.85
N ALA A 258 42.51 -71.89 -11.13
CA ALA A 258 42.13 -70.84 -12.06
C ALA A 258 40.77 -70.18 -11.72
N ALA A 259 39.77 -70.93 -11.24
CA ALA A 259 38.46 -70.35 -10.94
C ALA A 259 38.49 -69.48 -9.68
N VAL A 260 39.26 -69.87 -8.65
CA VAL A 260 39.47 -69.04 -7.46
C VAL A 260 40.24 -67.77 -7.82
N VAL A 261 41.29 -67.86 -8.65
CA VAL A 261 42.02 -66.69 -9.13
C VAL A 261 41.12 -65.77 -9.96
N CYS A 262 40.29 -66.31 -10.85
CA CYS A 262 39.33 -65.52 -11.63
C CYS A 262 38.29 -64.84 -10.73
N LEU A 263 37.76 -65.53 -9.70
CA LEU A 263 36.82 -64.93 -8.76
C LEU A 263 37.46 -63.80 -7.96
N VAL A 264 38.70 -63.97 -7.49
CA VAL A 264 39.43 -62.91 -6.78
C VAL A 264 39.69 -61.71 -7.71
N LEU A 265 40.10 -61.93 -8.96
CA LEU A 265 40.29 -60.86 -9.94
C LEU A 265 38.99 -60.13 -10.26
N LEU A 266 37.87 -60.85 -10.42
CA LEU A 266 36.56 -60.24 -10.62
C LEU A 266 36.13 -59.42 -9.40
N CYS A 267 36.34 -59.91 -8.18
CA CYS A 267 36.06 -59.15 -6.97
C CYS A 267 36.91 -57.88 -6.88
N VAL A 268 38.20 -57.94 -7.21
CA VAL A 268 39.07 -56.75 -7.23
C VAL A 268 38.59 -55.74 -8.27
N LEU A 269 38.24 -56.18 -9.49
CA LEU A 269 37.72 -55.31 -10.53
C LEU A 269 36.39 -54.65 -10.13
N LEU A 270 35.47 -55.41 -9.55
CA LEU A 270 34.20 -54.86 -9.05
C LEU A 270 34.43 -53.85 -7.93
N LEU A 271 35.33 -54.14 -6.98
CA LEU A 271 35.68 -53.20 -5.90
C LEU A 271 36.30 -51.91 -6.47
N THR A 272 37.20 -52.01 -7.46
CA THR A 272 37.76 -50.81 -8.11
C THR A 272 36.71 -49.99 -8.84
N ALA A 273 35.76 -50.63 -9.52
CA ALA A 273 34.67 -49.94 -10.22
C ALA A 273 33.74 -49.21 -9.23
N VAL A 274 33.41 -49.86 -8.09
CA VAL A 274 32.62 -49.23 -7.03
C VAL A 274 33.35 -48.04 -6.43
N ILE A 275 34.65 -48.14 -6.14
CA ILE A 275 35.44 -47.02 -5.59
C ILE A 275 35.46 -45.84 -6.57
N VAL A 276 35.69 -46.08 -7.87
CA VAL A 276 35.69 -45.02 -8.90
C VAL A 276 34.31 -44.36 -9.00
N LEU A 277 33.23 -45.14 -8.97
CA LEU A 277 31.87 -44.61 -8.99
C LEU A 277 31.58 -43.76 -7.73
N CYS A 278 32.00 -44.23 -6.55
CA CYS A 278 31.86 -43.48 -5.30
C CYS A 278 32.64 -42.16 -5.33
N VAL A 279 33.88 -42.16 -5.84
CA VAL A 279 34.67 -40.93 -6.00
C VAL A 279 33.99 -39.98 -6.98
N HIS A 280 33.52 -40.46 -8.13
CA HIS A 280 32.84 -39.64 -9.13
C HIS A 280 31.54 -39.01 -8.61
N ILE A 281 30.73 -39.78 -7.86
CA ILE A 281 29.52 -39.26 -7.20
C ILE A 281 29.89 -38.21 -6.15
N HIS A 282 30.95 -38.44 -5.36
CA HIS A 282 31.38 -37.50 -4.34
C HIS A 282 31.93 -36.20 -4.95
N THR A 283 32.71 -36.28 -6.04
CA THR A 283 33.26 -35.09 -6.73
C THR A 283 32.19 -34.26 -7.42
N ASN A 284 31.23 -34.89 -8.11
CA ASN A 284 30.14 -34.16 -8.76
C ASN A 284 29.25 -33.46 -7.74
N ASN A 285 28.93 -34.14 -6.63
CA ASN A 285 28.15 -33.54 -5.54
C ASN A 285 28.89 -32.39 -4.84
N THR A 286 30.23 -32.38 -4.82
CA THR A 286 31.00 -31.26 -4.27
C THR A 286 30.99 -30.03 -5.18
N GLU A 287 31.08 -30.21 -6.51
CA GLU A 287 31.01 -29.09 -7.46
C GLU A 287 29.63 -28.39 -7.40
N ASP A 288 28.54 -29.16 -7.39
CA ASP A 288 27.18 -28.62 -7.24
C ASP A 288 26.99 -27.88 -5.91
N ARG A 289 27.58 -28.38 -4.81
CA ARG A 289 27.52 -27.77 -3.49
C ARG A 289 28.27 -26.45 -3.43
N ASP A 290 29.45 -26.38 -4.06
CA ASP A 290 30.29 -25.19 -4.07
C ASP A 290 29.64 -24.08 -4.94
N GLU A 291 29.00 -24.43 -6.06
CA GLU A 291 28.20 -23.48 -6.85
C GLU A 291 27.01 -22.92 -6.06
N LEU A 292 26.31 -23.79 -5.31
CA LEU A 292 25.19 -23.38 -4.47
C LEU A 292 25.64 -22.45 -3.33
N LEU A 293 26.80 -22.74 -2.72
CA LEU A 293 27.38 -21.90 -1.66
C LEU A 293 27.70 -20.49 -2.18
N ILE A 294 28.30 -20.38 -3.37
CA ILE A 294 28.58 -19.08 -3.99
C ILE A 294 27.29 -18.29 -4.23
N LYS A 295 26.23 -18.94 -4.73
CA LYS A 295 24.92 -18.29 -4.92
C LYS A 295 24.34 -17.80 -3.59
N ILE A 296 24.42 -18.61 -2.53
CA ILE A 296 23.93 -18.23 -1.20
C ILE A 296 24.73 -17.05 -0.63
N THR A 297 26.06 -17.04 -0.78
CA THR A 297 26.90 -15.93 -0.32
C THR A 297 26.57 -14.64 -1.06
N ASN A 298 26.48 -14.68 -2.40
CA ASN A 298 26.09 -13.51 -3.19
C ASN A 298 24.70 -12.97 -2.79
N LEU A 299 23.71 -13.86 -2.62
CA LEU A 299 22.38 -13.47 -2.14
C LEU A 299 22.40 -12.87 -0.73
N THR A 300 23.31 -13.32 0.13
CA THR A 300 23.48 -12.79 1.49
C THR A 300 24.07 -11.37 1.43
N GLU A 301 25.06 -11.13 0.58
CA GLU A 301 25.63 -9.79 0.35
C GLU A 301 24.59 -8.82 -0.24
N GLU A 302 23.80 -9.27 -1.22
CA GLU A 302 22.70 -8.48 -1.79
C GLU A 302 21.65 -8.13 -0.74
N ARG A 303 21.26 -9.09 0.11
CA ARG A 303 20.35 -8.86 1.23
C ARG A 303 20.88 -7.80 2.19
N ASP A 304 22.15 -7.89 2.56
CA ASP A 304 22.76 -6.95 3.52
C ASP A 304 22.89 -5.53 2.95
N LEU A 305 23.17 -5.41 1.64
CA LEU A 305 23.13 -4.13 0.93
C LEU A 305 21.73 -3.51 0.92
N LEU A 306 20.70 -4.31 0.65
CA LEU A 306 19.31 -3.86 0.70
C LEU A 306 18.89 -3.43 2.11
N LEU A 307 19.32 -4.15 3.15
CA LEU A 307 19.05 -3.79 4.54
C LEU A 307 19.66 -2.44 4.91
N ASN A 308 20.91 -2.18 4.50
CA ASN A 308 21.54 -0.88 4.72
C ASN A 308 20.80 0.24 3.99
N THR A 309 20.42 0.00 2.74
CA THR A 309 19.65 0.96 1.93
C THR A 309 18.29 1.28 2.58
N ILE A 310 17.58 0.26 3.09
CA ILE A 310 16.31 0.45 3.81
C ILE A 310 16.52 1.28 5.08
N LYS A 311 17.62 1.04 5.82
CA LYS A 311 17.95 1.80 7.03
C LYS A 311 18.27 3.26 6.72
N ASP A 312 18.97 3.53 5.63
CA ASP A 312 19.26 4.89 5.17
C ASP A 312 17.97 5.62 4.79
N PHE A 313 17.07 4.97 4.03
CA PHE A 313 15.77 5.54 3.72
C PHE A 313 14.88 5.77 4.94
N GLN A 314 14.95 4.89 5.95
CA GLN A 314 14.26 5.11 7.22
C GLN A 314 14.78 6.37 7.93
N THR A 315 16.10 6.55 7.94
CA THR A 315 16.73 7.74 8.53
C THR A 315 16.32 9.01 7.80
N GLU A 316 16.33 9.00 6.46
CA GLU A 316 15.89 10.14 5.65
C GLU A 316 14.40 10.46 5.88
N LYS A 317 13.55 9.44 5.92
CA LYS A 317 12.13 9.58 6.23
C LYS A 317 11.92 10.24 7.60
N ASP A 318 12.65 9.82 8.63
CA ASP A 318 12.53 10.38 9.98
C ASP A 318 12.99 11.84 10.03
N GLN A 319 14.05 12.20 9.30
CA GLN A 319 14.48 13.59 9.14
C GLN A 319 13.40 14.45 8.45
N LEU A 320 12.78 13.94 7.38
CA LEU A 320 11.72 14.64 6.67
C LEU A 320 10.47 14.84 7.55
N VAL A 321 10.13 13.86 8.40
CA VAL A 321 9.03 14.00 9.37
C VAL A 321 9.32 15.15 10.35
N ILE A 322 10.54 15.23 10.89
CA ILE A 322 10.95 16.31 11.79
C ILE A 322 10.88 17.67 11.09
N GLN A 323 11.36 17.75 9.85
CA GLN A 323 11.32 18.99 9.07
C GLN A 323 9.89 19.44 8.76
N ASN A 324 9.01 18.51 8.39
CA ASN A 324 7.59 18.79 8.17
C ASN A 324 6.89 19.27 9.44
N GLN A 325 7.22 18.69 10.59
CA GLN A 325 6.68 19.15 11.88
C GLN A 325 7.14 20.57 12.20
N LYS A 326 8.41 20.91 11.94
CA LYS A 326 8.93 22.27 12.11
C LYS A 326 8.20 23.26 11.22
N LEU A 327 8.05 22.94 9.93
CA LEU A 327 7.30 23.77 8.97
C LEU A 327 5.84 23.95 9.37
N ALA A 328 5.19 22.90 9.91
CA ALA A 328 3.83 22.98 10.40
C ALA A 328 3.70 23.95 11.60
N ASN A 329 4.69 23.97 12.50
CA ASN A 329 4.74 24.89 13.62
C ASN A 329 4.98 26.35 13.15
N GLU A 330 5.94 26.57 12.24
CA GLU A 330 6.20 27.89 11.65
C GLU A 330 4.97 28.43 10.92
N LYS A 331 4.24 27.57 10.19
CA LYS A 331 2.98 27.94 9.53
C LYS A 331 1.93 28.42 10.54
N LYS A 332 1.77 27.73 11.67
CA LYS A 332 0.83 28.13 12.73
C LYS A 332 1.21 29.49 13.34
N GLU A 333 2.49 29.73 13.58
CA GLU A 333 2.99 31.00 14.11
C GLU A 333 2.70 32.16 13.13
N LEU A 334 3.02 31.97 11.85
CA LEU A 334 2.74 32.96 10.81
C LEU A 334 1.24 33.24 10.68
N GLN A 335 0.40 32.21 10.81
CA GLN A 335 -1.05 32.36 10.76
C GLN A 335 -1.57 33.19 11.93
N SER A 336 -1.11 32.91 13.16
CA SER A 336 -1.43 33.73 14.34
C SER A 336 -1.01 35.19 14.15
N LYS A 337 0.20 35.42 13.65
CA LYS A 337 0.73 36.77 13.40
C LYS A 337 -0.08 37.53 12.36
N ASN A 338 -0.54 36.84 11.31
CA ASN A 338 -1.40 37.43 10.30
C ASN A 338 -2.78 37.82 10.87
N ASP A 339 -3.36 36.98 11.72
CA ASP A 339 -4.64 37.27 12.39
C ASP A 339 -4.54 38.50 13.29
N ASP A 340 -3.44 38.62 14.05
CA ASP A 340 -3.19 39.79 14.90
C ASP A 340 -2.99 41.06 14.06
N LEU A 341 -2.26 40.97 12.95
CA LEU A 341 -2.06 42.10 12.03
C LEU A 341 -3.38 42.55 11.39
N MET A 342 -4.27 41.61 11.05
CA MET A 342 -5.61 41.91 10.53
C MET A 342 -6.46 42.63 11.59
N LYS A 343 -6.43 42.18 12.85
CA LYS A 343 -7.09 42.88 13.96
C LYS A 343 -6.54 44.29 14.17
N GLN A 344 -5.23 44.47 14.14
CA GLN A 344 -4.59 45.79 14.27
C GLN A 344 -5.00 46.73 13.13
N ARG A 345 -5.02 46.25 11.89
CA ARG A 345 -5.49 47.04 10.73
C ARG A 345 -6.95 47.46 10.87
N GLN A 346 -7.80 46.56 11.35
CA GLN A 346 -9.21 46.87 11.58
C GLN A 346 -9.38 47.92 12.68
N GLN A 347 -8.62 47.79 13.78
CA GLN A 347 -8.64 48.76 14.87
C GLN A 347 -8.19 50.14 14.40
N GLN A 348 -7.07 50.24 13.67
CA GLN A 348 -6.59 51.50 13.11
C GLN A 348 -7.62 52.17 12.20
N ARG A 349 -8.34 51.38 11.39
CA ARG A 349 -9.41 51.90 10.54
C ARG A 349 -10.56 52.47 11.37
N ASN A 350 -10.98 51.74 12.41
CA ASN A 350 -12.04 52.19 13.32
C ASN A 350 -11.64 53.47 14.06
N ASP A 351 -10.41 53.55 14.58
CA ASP A 351 -9.89 54.74 15.26
C ASP A 351 -9.85 55.95 14.32
N HIS A 352 -9.42 55.75 13.07
CA HIS A 352 -9.41 56.80 12.05
C HIS A 352 -10.83 57.32 11.73
N LEU A 353 -11.80 56.41 11.59
CA LEU A 353 -13.22 56.73 11.38
C LEU A 353 -13.78 57.54 12.55
N GLN A 354 -13.53 57.10 13.80
CA GLN A 354 -13.99 57.81 15.00
C GLN A 354 -13.40 59.22 15.10
N ASN A 355 -12.10 59.38 14.85
CA ASN A 355 -11.45 60.69 14.86
C ASN A 355 -12.02 61.61 13.77
N SER A 356 -12.32 61.08 12.58
CA SER A 356 -12.92 61.84 11.49
C SER A 356 -14.34 62.29 11.84
N LEU A 357 -15.16 61.40 12.41
CA LEU A 357 -16.52 61.71 12.89
C LEU A 357 -16.50 62.79 13.97
N HIS A 358 -15.60 62.69 14.95
CA HIS A 358 -15.49 63.68 16.02
C HIS A 358 -15.11 65.06 15.47
N LYS A 359 -14.20 65.12 14.49
CA LYS A 359 -13.83 66.36 13.82
C LYS A 359 -15.02 67.01 13.10
N MET A 360 -15.76 66.24 12.29
CA MET A 360 -16.96 66.75 11.59
C MET A 360 -18.01 67.28 12.58
N SER A 361 -18.25 66.57 13.67
CA SER A 361 -19.20 67.00 14.71
C SER A 361 -18.79 68.32 15.37
N ASN A 362 -17.49 68.51 15.65
CA ASN A 362 -16.99 69.77 16.22
C ASN A 362 -17.08 70.93 15.21
N ASP A 363 -16.82 70.67 13.92
CA ASP A 363 -16.93 71.66 12.86
C ASP A 363 -18.40 72.10 12.67
N GLU A 364 -19.36 71.16 12.71
CA GLU A 364 -20.80 71.45 12.67
C GLU A 364 -21.27 72.29 13.87
N LEU A 365 -20.82 71.95 15.09
CA LEU A 365 -21.13 72.73 16.29
C LEU A 365 -20.56 74.15 16.20
N HIS A 366 -19.34 74.30 15.68
CA HIS A 366 -18.73 75.61 15.47
C HIS A 366 -19.50 76.46 14.46
N HIS A 367 -19.92 75.86 13.35
CA HIS A 367 -20.72 76.55 12.33
C HIS A 367 -22.11 76.96 12.87
N SER A 368 -22.75 76.11 13.67
CA SER A 368 -24.03 76.42 14.33
C SER A 368 -23.89 77.56 15.35
N TYR A 369 -22.82 77.56 16.14
CA TYR A 369 -22.53 78.63 17.10
C TYR A 369 -22.34 80.00 16.42
N ILE A 370 -21.61 80.05 15.31
CA ILE A 370 -21.43 81.28 14.52
C ILE A 370 -22.77 81.81 14.01
N ASN A 371 -23.66 80.95 13.52
CA ASN A 371 -24.97 81.33 13.00
C ASN A 371 -25.93 81.89 14.07
N ILE A 372 -25.73 81.58 15.37
CA ILE A 372 -26.55 82.11 16.47
C ILE A 372 -26.07 83.51 16.92
N GLN A 373 -24.82 83.87 16.67
CA GLN A 373 -24.23 85.15 17.08
C GLN A 373 -24.43 86.29 16.07
N HIS A 374 -24.88 85.97 14.86
CA HIS A 374 -25.27 86.91 13.80
C HIS A 374 -26.79 87.00 13.68
#